data_AF-A0A1G3R9Q7-F1
#
_entry.id   AF-A0A1G3R9Q7-F1
#
_cell.length_a   1.000
_cell.length_b   1.000
_cell.length_c   1.000
_cell.angle_alpha   90.00
_cell.angle_beta   90.00
_cell.angle_gamma   90.00
#
_symmetry.space_group_name_H-M   'P 1'
#
loop_
_entity.id
_entity.type
_entity.pdbx_description
1 polymer ?
#
loop_
_entity_poly.entity_id
_entity_poly.type
_entity_poly.pdbx_seq_one_letter_code
_entity_poly.pdbx_strand_id
1 'polypeptide(L)'
;MRPVLSARWEALCRRCGACCHEKSYTRGRMIVDYGRPCRHLDQQTRLCRVYDVRFRACPECRRLTIFHAWFSRYLPGNCGYVRAFRKWRRSASPPPPG
;
A
#
# COMPACT_ATOMS: atom_id res chain seq x y z
N MET A 1 -7.88 -16.83 -15.94
CA MET A 1 -6.43 -17.00 -15.73
C MET A 1 -5.85 -15.69 -15.19
N ARG A 2 -5.26 -15.66 -13.99
CA ARG A 2 -4.57 -14.46 -13.47
C ARG A 2 -3.20 -14.37 -14.17
N PRO A 3 -2.85 -13.29 -14.87
CA PRO A 3 -1.58 -13.20 -15.58
C PRO A 3 -0.41 -13.42 -14.63
N VAL A 4 0.62 -14.17 -15.05
CA VAL A 4 1.76 -14.60 -14.20
C VAL A 4 2.46 -13.42 -13.51
N LEU A 5 2.47 -12.24 -14.15
CA LEU A 5 2.96 -10.99 -13.57
C LEU A 5 2.17 -10.57 -12.32
N SER A 6 0.86 -10.80 -12.30
CA SER A 6 0.01 -10.56 -11.13
C SER A 6 0.31 -11.55 -10.01
N ALA A 7 0.56 -12.82 -10.28
CA ALA A 7 0.84 -13.81 -9.22
C ALA A 7 2.14 -13.49 -8.47
N ARG A 8 3.23 -13.19 -9.20
CA ARG A 8 4.50 -12.76 -8.59
C ARG A 8 4.37 -11.42 -7.88
N TRP A 9 3.59 -10.50 -8.42
CA TRP A 9 3.30 -9.22 -7.77
C TRP A 9 2.55 -9.42 -6.46
N GLU A 10 1.47 -10.19 -6.46
CA GLU A 10 0.66 -10.50 -5.29
C GLU A 10 1.45 -11.26 -4.21
N ALA A 11 2.44 -12.07 -4.60
CA ALA A 11 3.34 -12.73 -3.65
C ALA A 11 4.21 -11.74 -2.84
N LEU A 12 4.37 -10.49 -3.30
CA LEU A 12 5.05 -9.44 -2.54
C LEU A 12 4.17 -8.84 -1.44
N CYS A 13 2.86 -9.11 -1.45
CA CYS A 13 1.94 -8.60 -0.45
C CYS A 13 2.22 -9.23 0.92
N ARG A 14 2.71 -8.42 1.88
CA ARG A 14 2.95 -8.86 3.26
C ARG A 14 1.73 -8.76 4.19
N ARG A 15 0.53 -8.57 3.62
CA ARG A 15 -0.72 -8.41 4.39
C ARG A 15 -0.60 -7.34 5.49
N CYS A 16 0.09 -6.23 5.17
CA CYS A 16 0.32 -5.14 6.11
C CYS A 16 -0.93 -4.27 6.35
N GLY A 17 -2.02 -4.47 5.60
CA GLY A 17 -3.25 -3.67 5.69
C GLY A 17 -3.15 -2.25 5.14
N ALA A 18 -1.95 -1.64 5.10
CA ALA A 18 -1.75 -0.22 4.75
C ALA A 18 -2.39 0.24 3.42
N CYS A 19 -2.54 -0.64 2.42
CA CYS A 19 -3.22 -0.28 1.17
C CYS A 19 -4.74 -0.08 1.34
N CYS A 20 -5.34 -0.60 2.39
CA CYS A 20 -6.77 -0.52 2.70
C CYS A 20 -7.10 0.53 3.78
N HIS A 21 -6.13 1.25 4.32
CA HIS A 21 -6.40 2.36 5.25
C HIS A 21 -6.49 3.70 4.52
N GLU A 22 -7.12 4.68 5.16
CA GLU A 22 -7.08 6.07 4.70
C GLU A 22 -5.61 6.56 4.68
N LYS A 23 -5.27 7.35 3.66
CA LYS A 23 -3.97 8.03 3.60
C LYS A 23 -4.21 9.51 3.42
N SER A 24 -3.54 10.29 4.24
CA SER A 24 -3.50 11.74 4.13
C SER A 24 -2.10 12.19 3.78
N TYR A 25 -2.00 13.34 3.11
CA TYR A 25 -0.73 13.98 2.84
C TYR A 25 -0.64 15.25 3.69
N THR A 26 0.24 15.22 4.68
CA THR A 26 0.38 16.31 5.66
C THR A 26 1.85 16.64 5.81
N ARG A 27 2.21 17.93 5.77
CA ARG A 27 3.58 18.43 5.94
C ARG A 27 4.61 17.71 5.04
N GLY A 28 4.27 17.52 3.76
CA GLY A 28 5.18 16.88 2.80
C GLY A 28 5.33 15.35 2.95
N ARG A 29 4.54 14.73 3.82
CA ARG A 29 4.63 13.31 4.17
C ARG A 29 3.28 12.63 4.00
N MET A 30 3.32 11.41 3.47
CA MET A 30 2.16 10.54 3.44
C MET A 30 2.04 9.82 4.77
N ILE A 31 0.87 9.93 5.40
CA ILE A 31 0.53 9.28 6.66
C ILE A 31 -0.58 8.27 6.37
N VAL A 32 -0.42 7.05 6.88
CA VAL A 32 -1.46 6.02 6.84
C VAL A 32 -2.20 6.08 8.17
N ASP A 33 -3.50 6.35 8.13
CA ASP A 33 -4.34 6.33 9.33
C ASP A 33 -4.84 4.91 9.61
N TYR A 34 -4.16 4.23 10.53
CA TYR A 34 -4.53 2.87 10.92
C TYR A 34 -5.85 2.79 11.71
N GLY A 35 -6.35 3.91 12.24
CA GLY A 35 -7.66 4.00 12.89
C GLY A 35 -8.84 4.08 11.91
N ARG A 36 -8.57 4.35 10.63
CA ARG A 36 -9.58 4.47 9.58
C ARG A 36 -9.40 3.42 8.48
N PRO A 37 -9.79 2.15 8.75
CA PRO A 37 -9.76 1.10 7.75
C PRO A 37 -10.90 1.28 6.73
N CYS A 38 -10.65 0.86 5.49
CA CYS A 38 -11.69 0.65 4.50
C CYS A 38 -12.71 -0.36 5.04
N ARG A 39 -14.00 -0.14 4.74
CA ARG A 39 -15.09 -1.04 5.13
C ARG A 39 -14.93 -2.50 4.69
N HIS A 40 -14.09 -2.76 3.69
CA HIS A 40 -13.83 -4.10 3.16
C HIS A 40 -12.54 -4.74 3.70
N LEU A 41 -11.82 -4.06 4.59
CA LEU A 41 -10.65 -4.62 5.26
C LEU A 41 -11.10 -5.57 6.36
N ASP A 42 -10.60 -6.80 6.30
CA ASP A 42 -10.67 -7.70 7.43
C ASP A 42 -9.55 -7.35 8.42
N GLN A 43 -9.91 -6.84 9.60
CA GLN A 43 -8.93 -6.32 10.56
C GLN A 43 -8.11 -7.42 11.25
N GLN A 44 -8.64 -8.66 11.33
CA GLN A 44 -7.91 -9.79 11.92
C GLN A 44 -6.84 -10.30 10.96
N THR A 45 -7.21 -10.56 9.71
CA THR A 45 -6.30 -11.12 8.69
C THR A 45 -5.50 -10.06 7.94
N ARG A 46 -5.90 -8.78 8.04
CA ARG A 46 -5.37 -7.62 7.29
C ARG A 46 -5.47 -7.79 5.77
N LEU A 47 -6.49 -8.53 5.33
CA LEU A 47 -6.79 -8.79 3.92
C LEU A 47 -8.04 -8.04 3.47
N CYS A 48 -8.05 -7.62 2.20
CA CYS A 48 -9.26 -7.07 1.60
C CYS A 48 -10.20 -8.22 1.23
N ARG A 49 -11.44 -8.20 1.75
CA ARG A 49 -12.46 -9.22 1.46
C ARG A 49 -12.91 -9.22 0.00
N VAL A 50 -12.74 -8.09 -0.69
CA VAL A 50 -13.16 -7.90 -2.09
C VAL A 50 -11.97 -7.62 -3.00
N TYR A 51 -10.78 -8.16 -2.70
CA TYR A 51 -9.53 -7.76 -3.35
C TYR A 51 -9.59 -7.79 -4.88
N ASP A 52 -10.16 -8.83 -5.49
CA ASP A 52 -10.20 -8.97 -6.95
C ASP A 52 -11.16 -7.98 -7.64
N VAL A 53 -12.19 -7.51 -6.94
CA VAL A 53 -13.19 -6.54 -7.44
C VAL A 53 -13.09 -5.17 -6.76
N ARG A 54 -11.99 -4.91 -6.04
CA ARG A 54 -11.85 -3.74 -5.15
C ARG A 54 -12.03 -2.40 -5.83
N PHE A 55 -11.67 -2.29 -7.11
CA PHE A 55 -11.83 -1.05 -7.88
C PHE A 55 -13.29 -0.76 -8.25
N ARG A 56 -14.15 -1.80 -8.29
CA ARG A 56 -15.60 -1.65 -8.44
C ARG A 56 -16.27 -1.40 -7.10
N ALA A 57 -15.85 -2.12 -6.05
CA ALA A 57 -16.43 -2.03 -4.72
C ALA A 57 -16.05 -0.74 -3.97
N CYS A 58 -14.86 -0.17 -4.26
CA CYS A 58 -14.34 1.04 -3.62
C CYS A 58 -13.63 1.90 -4.68
N PRO A 59 -14.29 2.95 -5.20
CA PRO A 59 -13.71 3.83 -6.22
C PRO A 59 -12.42 4.54 -5.76
N GLU A 60 -12.26 4.73 -4.46
CA GLU A 60 -11.06 5.33 -3.86
C GLU A 60 -9.85 4.37 -3.83
N CYS A 61 -10.08 3.08 -4.10
CA CYS A 61 -9.03 2.08 -4.12
C CYS A 61 -8.07 2.34 -5.29
N ARG A 62 -6.79 2.52 -4.96
CA ARG A 62 -5.77 2.87 -5.95
C ARG A 62 -5.01 1.64 -6.43
N ARG A 63 -4.76 1.55 -7.75
CA ARG A 63 -4.01 0.43 -8.33
C ARG A 63 -2.52 0.59 -8.00
N LEU A 64 -1.98 -0.37 -7.27
CA LEU A 64 -0.55 -0.44 -6.96
C LEU A 64 0.18 -0.98 -8.19
N THR A 65 0.96 -0.13 -8.84
CA THR A 65 1.84 -0.48 -9.95
C THR A 65 3.29 -0.50 -9.48
N ILE A 66 4.18 -1.10 -10.28
CA ILE A 66 5.63 -1.07 -10.01
C ILE A 66 6.11 0.38 -9.88
N PHE A 67 5.63 1.28 -10.74
CA PHE A 67 5.94 2.72 -10.66
C PHE A 67 5.53 3.32 -9.31
N HIS A 68 4.34 3.00 -8.81
CA HIS A 68 3.93 3.42 -7.46
C HIS A 68 4.83 2.82 -6.37
N ALA A 69 5.24 1.56 -6.50
CA ALA A 69 6.16 0.93 -5.56
C ALA A 69 7.58 1.54 -5.61
N TRP A 70 8.02 2.08 -6.75
CA TRP A 70 9.32 2.73 -6.93
C TRP A 70 9.34 4.21 -6.54
N PHE A 71 8.36 5.00 -6.95
CA PHE A 71 8.41 6.47 -6.83
C PHE A 71 7.43 7.03 -5.81
N SER A 72 6.25 6.42 -5.63
CA SER A 72 5.16 7.07 -4.90
C SER A 72 5.33 6.99 -3.38
N ARG A 73 5.23 8.10 -2.65
CA ARG A 73 5.25 8.06 -1.17
C ARG A 73 3.99 7.41 -0.56
N TYR A 74 3.06 6.89 -1.37
CA TYR A 74 1.74 6.34 -1.00
C TYR A 74 1.72 5.13 -0.06
N LEU A 75 2.85 4.43 0.11
CA LEU A 75 2.94 3.30 1.04
C LEU A 75 4.11 3.45 2.03
N PRO A 76 3.94 2.92 3.26
CA PRO A 76 4.97 2.94 4.29
C PRO A 76 6.16 2.05 3.91
N GLY A 77 7.33 2.32 4.50
CA GLY A 77 8.57 1.58 4.25
C GLY A 77 8.47 0.08 4.54
N ASN A 78 7.60 -0.30 5.48
CA ASN A 78 7.32 -1.69 5.84
C ASN A 78 6.31 -2.38 4.90
N CYS A 79 5.77 -1.74 3.87
CA CYS A 79 4.92 -2.43 2.90
C CYS A 79 5.76 -3.43 2.08
N GLY A 80 5.25 -4.63 1.82
CA GLY A 80 5.97 -5.66 1.05
C GLY A 80 6.36 -5.22 -0.36
N TYR A 81 5.43 -4.56 -1.07
CA TYR A 81 5.69 -3.93 -2.37
C TYR A 81 6.81 -2.88 -2.30
N VAL A 82 6.76 -2.00 -1.30
CA VAL A 82 7.80 -0.98 -1.11
C VAL A 82 9.15 -1.63 -0.81
N ARG A 83 9.19 -2.63 0.07
CA ARG A 83 10.43 -3.30 0.48
C ARG A 83 11.10 -4.03 -0.69
N ALA A 84 10.32 -4.59 -1.60
CA ALA A 84 10.83 -5.27 -2.79
C ALA A 84 11.55 -4.30 -3.75
N PHE A 85 11.03 -3.08 -3.89
CA PHE A 85 11.46 -2.14 -4.93
C PHE A 85 12.30 -0.95 -4.41
N ARG A 86 12.01 -0.41 -3.22
CA ARG A 86 12.72 0.72 -2.63
C ARG A 86 13.70 0.27 -1.55
N LYS A 87 14.84 -0.27 -2.00
CA LYS A 87 15.95 -0.73 -1.16
C LYS A 87 16.68 0.42 -0.42
N TRP A 88 16.67 1.65 -0.97
CA TRP A 88 17.35 2.84 -0.39
C TRP A 88 16.59 3.50 0.79
N ARG A 89 15.28 3.28 0.93
CA ARG A 89 14.48 3.87 2.04
C ARG A 89 14.59 3.14 3.38
N ARG A 90 15.43 2.11 3.49
CA ARG A 90 15.64 1.39 4.77
C ARG A 90 16.33 2.24 5.85
N SER A 91 17.05 3.28 5.45
CA SER A 91 17.78 4.19 6.35
C SER A 91 17.24 5.63 6.36
N ALA A 92 16.22 5.93 5.55
CA ALA A 92 15.70 7.28 5.41
C ALA A 92 14.55 7.51 6.41
N SER A 93 14.90 7.93 7.64
CA SER A 93 14.05 8.87 8.35
C SER A 93 13.76 10.05 7.40
N PRO A 94 12.51 10.52 7.29
CA PRO A 94 12.19 11.60 6.37
C PRO A 94 13.03 12.85 6.72
N PRO A 95 13.60 13.58 5.74
CA PRO A 95 14.36 14.78 6.03
C PRO A 95 13.49 15.78 6.81
N PRO A 96 14.07 16.56 7.75
CA PRO A 96 13.34 17.58 8.48
C PRO A 96 12.75 18.60 7.50
N PRO A 97 11.59 19.21 7.82
CA PRO A 97 11.12 20.36 7.04
C PRO A 97 12.19 21.46 7.14
N GLY A 98 12.70 21.88 5.99
CA GLY A 98 13.42 23.15 5.87
C GLY A 98 12.46 24.32 5.94
#